data_AF-A0A455SJE5-F1
#
_entry.id   AF-A0A455SJE5-F1
#
_cell.length_a   1.000
_cell.length_b   1.000
_cell.length_c   1.000
_cell.angle_alpha   90.00
_cell.angle_beta   90.00
_cell.angle_gamma   90.00
#
_symmetry.space_group_name_H-M   'P 1'
#
loop_
_entity.id
_entity.type
_entity.pdbx_description
1 polymer ?
#
loop_
_entity_poly.entity_id
_entity_poly.type
_entity_poly.pdbx_seq_one_letter_code
_entity_poly.pdbx_strand_id
1 'polypeptide(L)'
;MVNSGTIVQATFQHINVPFWTLAIEGQFYLLLPFIARGMHVLISLTCCIVRRRFIGAIIACIGIIVVGLLIRFAGKQFMQEEVTTSIGLQVIRALFFGVEGKFWEDFALGMLVSLCFAYAQHPEEGERFYRGLRRASPFLSVVAVVLLTFCALWNFRVSYPVATLQYMVPLVPFAPWLLSFIVSLGWSLLLLVLLFGNAPLRMAFEWRPLRALGTISYGVYLWHFPLLTIFKKYVFPHFGVTNTMLSYLLYWGFFALLIVPWSTLVYLLIERPFIRMKQRRRREDIGTQG
;
A
#
# COMPACT_ATOMS: atom_id res chain seq x y z
N MET A 1 38.90 -1.63 -5.04
CA MET A 1 37.90 -1.13 -4.07
C MET A 1 36.62 -0.92 -4.86
N VAL A 2 35.66 -1.84 -4.75
CA VAL A 2 34.43 -1.81 -5.54
C VAL A 2 33.51 -0.75 -4.94
N ASN A 3 33.18 0.26 -5.74
CA ASN A 3 32.26 1.33 -5.38
C ASN A 3 30.93 0.72 -4.92
N SER A 4 30.51 0.94 -3.68
CA SER A 4 29.23 0.42 -3.17
C SER A 4 28.03 0.91 -4.00
N GLY A 5 28.18 2.05 -4.68
CA GLY A 5 27.23 2.54 -5.69
C GLY A 5 27.08 1.63 -6.92
N THR A 6 28.17 0.99 -7.38
CA THR A 6 28.09 0.05 -8.52
C THR A 6 27.49 -1.29 -8.11
N ILE A 7 27.63 -1.73 -6.86
CA ILE A 7 26.98 -2.97 -6.38
C ILE A 7 25.47 -2.76 -6.28
N VAL A 8 25.01 -1.65 -5.69
CA VAL A 8 23.56 -1.37 -5.62
C VAL A 8 22.98 -1.25 -7.02
N GLN A 9 23.63 -0.54 -7.94
CA GLN A 9 23.17 -0.39 -9.31
C GLN A 9 23.25 -1.70 -10.14
N ALA A 10 24.23 -2.57 -9.85
CA ALA A 10 24.38 -3.89 -10.46
C ALA A 10 23.49 -4.98 -9.82
N THR A 11 22.87 -4.71 -8.67
CA THR A 11 21.95 -5.67 -8.01
C THR A 11 20.50 -5.17 -8.02
N PHE A 12 20.28 -3.89 -8.28
CA PHE A 12 18.97 -3.28 -8.47
C PHE A 12 18.29 -3.94 -9.68
N GLN A 13 17.14 -4.58 -9.44
CA GLN A 13 16.39 -5.45 -10.37
C GLN A 13 16.96 -6.87 -10.60
N HIS A 14 18.11 -7.25 -10.05
CA HIS A 14 18.60 -8.63 -10.09
C HIS A 14 17.99 -9.51 -8.98
N ILE A 15 17.59 -8.91 -7.87
CA ILE A 15 16.76 -9.55 -6.84
C ILE A 15 15.30 -9.29 -7.21
N ASN A 16 14.48 -10.35 -7.26
CA ASN A 16 13.06 -10.24 -7.56
C ASN A 16 12.41 -9.22 -6.59
N VAL A 17 11.63 -8.26 -7.12
CA VAL A 17 10.99 -7.18 -6.36
C VAL A 17 10.26 -7.67 -5.08
N PRO A 18 9.60 -8.85 -5.04
CA PRO A 18 9.00 -9.40 -3.82
C PRO A 18 10.01 -9.78 -2.71
N PHE A 19 11.26 -10.13 -3.04
CA PHE A 19 12.27 -10.37 -2.00
C PHE A 19 12.77 -9.06 -1.38
N TRP A 20 12.67 -7.97 -2.13
CA TRP A 20 13.01 -6.64 -1.64
C TRP A 20 11.97 -6.13 -0.62
N THR A 21 10.68 -6.43 -0.82
CA THR A 21 9.65 -6.15 0.19
C THR A 21 9.81 -7.01 1.44
N LEU A 22 10.31 -8.25 1.34
CA LEU A 22 10.56 -9.12 2.51
C LEU A 22 11.53 -8.49 3.52
N ALA A 23 12.58 -7.82 3.06
CA ALA A 23 13.55 -7.17 3.95
C ALA A 23 12.93 -5.95 4.67
N ILE A 24 12.07 -5.20 3.98
CA ILE A 24 11.29 -4.09 4.55
C ILE A 24 10.28 -4.64 5.57
N GLU A 25 9.57 -5.72 5.22
CA GLU A 25 8.61 -6.40 6.08
C GLU A 25 9.28 -6.94 7.35
N GLY A 26 10.45 -7.59 7.25
CA GLY A 26 11.16 -8.12 8.41
C GLY A 26 11.53 -7.04 9.43
N GLN A 27 12.00 -5.88 8.96
CA GLN A 27 12.34 -4.74 9.82
C GLN A 27 11.09 -4.09 10.44
N PHE A 28 10.01 -4.00 9.66
CA PHE A 28 8.73 -3.51 10.14
C PHE A 28 8.17 -4.39 11.27
N TYR A 29 8.15 -5.72 11.08
CA TYR A 29 7.68 -6.66 12.09
C TYR A 29 8.56 -6.72 13.34
N LEU A 30 9.86 -6.40 13.22
CA LEU A 30 10.75 -6.30 14.37
C LEU A 30 10.42 -5.08 15.25
N LEU A 31 10.00 -3.97 14.64
CA LEU A 31 9.65 -2.73 15.36
C LEU A 31 8.21 -2.72 15.87
N LEU A 32 7.32 -3.49 15.24
CA LEU A 32 5.90 -3.54 15.57
C LEU A 32 5.59 -3.82 17.06
N PRO A 33 6.26 -4.76 17.78
CA PRO A 33 6.02 -5.00 19.20
C PRO A 33 6.30 -3.78 20.08
N PHE A 34 7.31 -2.98 19.73
CA PHE A 34 7.67 -1.77 20.47
C PHE A 34 6.65 -0.66 20.24
N ILE A 35 6.21 -0.49 18.98
CA ILE A 35 5.13 0.44 18.63
C ILE A 35 3.85 0.05 19.38
N ALA A 36 3.47 -1.23 19.33
CA ALA A 36 2.30 -1.74 20.03
C ALA A 36 2.38 -1.55 21.54
N ARG A 37 3.55 -1.76 22.16
CA ARG A 37 3.77 -1.49 23.58
C ARG A 37 3.64 -0.01 23.91
N GLY A 38 4.20 0.89 23.09
CA GLY A 38 4.05 2.34 23.25
C GLY A 38 2.58 2.78 23.16
N MET A 39 1.85 2.27 22.18
CA MET A 39 0.41 2.49 22.04
C MET A 39 -0.36 1.97 23.26
N HIS A 40 -0.04 0.76 23.73
CA HIS A 40 -0.67 0.19 24.92
C HIS A 40 -0.46 1.09 26.14
N VAL A 41 0.76 1.60 26.38
CA VAL A 41 1.02 2.52 27.48
C VAL A 41 0.16 3.79 27.34
N LEU A 42 0.17 4.44 26.18
CA LEU A 42 -0.64 5.65 25.92
C LEU A 42 -2.14 5.41 26.13
N ILE A 43 -2.66 4.29 25.65
CA ILE A 43 -4.09 3.91 25.77
C ILE A 43 -4.41 3.48 27.21
N SER A 44 -3.47 2.86 27.93
CA SER A 44 -3.66 2.47 29.32
C SER A 44 -3.75 3.67 30.28
N LEU A 45 -3.17 4.81 29.89
CA LEU A 45 -3.33 6.08 30.60
C LEU A 45 -4.75 6.67 30.42
N THR A 46 -5.51 6.20 29.44
CA THR A 46 -6.91 6.61 29.25
C THR A 46 -7.85 5.69 30.04
N CYS A 47 -8.73 6.27 30.87
CA CYS A 47 -9.65 5.55 31.78
C CYS A 47 -10.45 4.43 31.09
N CYS A 48 -11.11 3.56 31.86
CA CYS A 48 -11.92 2.42 31.41
C CYS A 48 -13.10 2.72 30.45
N ILE A 49 -13.30 3.98 30.05
CA ILE A 49 -14.36 4.39 29.13
C ILE A 49 -13.93 4.09 27.69
N VAL A 50 -14.74 3.31 26.97
CA VAL A 50 -14.51 2.87 25.58
C VAL A 50 -14.20 4.06 24.66
N ARG A 51 -15.02 5.12 24.71
CA ARG A 51 -14.78 6.37 23.99
C ARG A 51 -13.41 7.01 24.26
N ARG A 52 -12.92 7.01 25.50
CA ARG A 52 -11.61 7.59 25.83
C ARG A 52 -10.47 6.75 25.26
N ARG A 53 -10.58 5.42 25.33
CA ARG A 53 -9.63 4.50 24.70
C ARG A 53 -9.59 4.65 23.18
N PHE A 54 -10.74 4.83 22.53
CA PHE A 54 -10.84 5.12 21.11
C PHE A 54 -10.10 6.42 20.73
N ILE A 55 -10.33 7.49 21.48
CA ILE A 55 -9.62 8.77 21.27
C ILE A 55 -8.11 8.60 21.51
N GLY A 56 -7.69 7.91 22.57
CA GLY A 56 -6.29 7.61 22.83
C GLY A 56 -5.62 6.83 21.69
N ALA A 57 -6.32 5.85 21.12
CA ALA A 57 -5.85 5.09 19.98
C ALA A 57 -5.75 5.93 18.69
N ILE A 58 -6.70 6.85 18.46
CA ILE A 58 -6.61 7.82 17.35
C ILE A 58 -5.38 8.71 17.52
N ILE A 59 -5.17 9.28 18.72
CA ILE A 59 -4.02 10.13 19.01
C ILE A 59 -2.70 9.37 18.78
N ALA A 60 -2.64 8.11 19.22
CA ALA A 60 -1.46 7.27 18.99
C ALA A 60 -1.20 7.03 17.49
N CYS A 61 -2.25 6.75 16.71
CA CYS A 61 -2.10 6.60 15.25
C CYS A 61 -1.68 7.90 14.57
N ILE A 62 -2.23 9.05 14.98
CA ILE A 62 -1.80 10.37 14.49
C ILE A 62 -0.34 10.62 14.85
N GLY A 63 0.09 10.26 16.06
CA GLY A 63 1.49 10.32 16.47
C GLY A 63 2.41 9.50 15.55
N ILE A 64 2.01 8.28 15.20
CA ILE A 64 2.75 7.43 14.25
C ILE A 64 2.80 8.06 12.85
N ILE A 65 1.70 8.65 12.38
CA ILE A 65 1.66 9.38 11.09
C ILE A 65 2.64 10.55 11.09
N VAL A 66 2.62 11.38 12.13
CA VAL A 66 3.51 12.53 12.25
C VAL A 66 4.97 12.08 12.29
N VAL A 67 5.30 11.08 13.11
CA VAL A 67 6.66 10.53 13.19
C VAL A 67 7.09 9.93 11.85
N GLY A 68 6.24 9.17 11.17
CA GLY A 68 6.53 8.59 9.85
C GLY A 68 6.81 9.65 8.78
N LEU A 69 6.00 10.71 8.73
CA LEU A 69 6.19 11.85 7.82
C LEU A 69 7.49 12.62 8.13
N LEU A 70 7.80 12.85 9.41
CA LEU A 70 9.07 13.48 9.81
C LEU A 70 10.28 12.63 9.40
N ILE A 71 10.20 11.31 9.57
CA ILE A 71 11.23 10.37 9.13
C ILE A 71 11.39 10.46 7.60
N ARG A 72 10.30 10.45 6.81
CA ARG A 72 10.42 10.61 5.35
C ARG A 72 11.00 11.95 4.94
N PHE A 73 10.56 13.03 5.58
CA PHE A 73 11.06 14.37 5.31
C PHE A 73 12.56 14.47 5.62
N ALA A 74 13.00 13.95 6.76
CA ALA A 74 14.41 13.88 7.12
C ALA A 74 15.19 12.98 6.15
N GLY A 75 14.64 11.81 5.79
CA GLY A 75 15.24 10.86 4.86
C GLY A 75 15.51 11.46 3.48
N LYS A 76 14.63 12.37 3.00
CA LYS A 76 14.88 13.13 1.78
C LYS A 76 16.16 13.97 1.88
N GLN A 77 16.39 14.65 3.00
CA GLN A 77 17.58 15.49 3.21
C GLN A 77 18.84 14.63 3.27
N PHE A 78 18.81 13.52 4.02
CA PHE A 78 19.93 12.58 4.14
C PHE A 78 20.26 11.82 2.85
N MET A 79 19.31 11.67 1.93
CA MET A 79 19.55 11.08 0.61
C MET A 79 20.29 12.03 -0.35
N GLN A 80 20.23 13.35 -0.10
CA GLN A 80 20.89 14.37 -0.92
C GLN A 80 22.34 14.64 -0.50
N GLU A 81 22.73 14.24 0.73
CA GLU A 81 24.11 14.31 1.19
C GLU A 81 24.95 13.15 0.65
N GLU A 82 26.18 13.46 0.22
CA GLU A 82 27.15 12.47 -0.30
C GLU A 82 27.39 11.32 0.68
N VAL A 83 27.70 10.14 0.12
CA VAL A 83 27.91 8.88 0.84
C VAL A 83 28.82 9.08 2.04
N THR A 84 28.24 9.11 3.23
CA THR A 84 29.00 9.16 4.48
C THR A 84 29.79 7.87 4.65
N THR A 85 31.07 8.02 4.99
CA THR A 85 31.99 6.89 5.21
C THR A 85 31.74 6.15 6.52
N SER A 86 30.84 6.65 7.38
CA SER A 86 30.54 6.03 8.68
C SER A 86 29.53 4.89 8.55
N ILE A 87 29.97 3.69 8.93
CA ILE A 87 29.15 2.47 8.92
C ILE A 87 27.90 2.64 9.79
N GLY A 88 28.01 3.33 10.93
CA GLY A 88 26.89 3.59 11.83
C GLY A 88 25.75 4.37 11.17
N LEU A 89 26.08 5.41 10.39
CA LEU A 89 25.05 6.20 9.70
C LEU A 89 24.42 5.42 8.54
N GLN A 90 25.18 4.55 7.88
CA GLN A 90 24.65 3.63 6.86
C GLN A 90 23.65 2.63 7.45
N VAL A 91 23.92 2.08 8.64
CA VAL A 91 23.00 1.17 9.35
C VAL A 91 21.74 1.90 9.77
N ILE A 92 21.86 3.10 10.36
CA ILE A 92 20.70 3.93 10.73
C ILE A 92 19.87 4.27 9.49
N ARG A 93 20.53 4.62 8.38
CA ARG A 93 19.86 4.89 7.10
C ARG A 93 19.09 3.69 6.57
N ALA A 94 19.69 2.50 6.63
CA ALA A 94 19.02 1.26 6.21
C ALA A 94 17.81 0.92 7.10
N LEU A 95 17.93 1.09 8.42
CA LEU A 95 16.90 0.74 9.40
C LEU A 95 15.71 1.72 9.43
N PHE A 96 15.95 3.03 9.29
CA PHE A 96 14.90 4.04 9.42
C PHE A 96 14.39 4.59 8.08
N PHE A 97 15.26 4.72 7.07
CA PHE A 97 14.88 5.33 5.80
C PHE A 97 14.71 4.30 4.68
N GLY A 98 15.53 3.26 4.61
CA GLY A 98 15.52 2.35 3.46
C GLY A 98 15.76 3.11 2.14
N VAL A 99 15.05 2.72 1.07
CA VAL A 99 15.13 3.44 -0.23
C VAL A 99 14.02 4.47 -0.41
N GLU A 100 12.81 4.22 0.11
CA GLU A 100 11.67 5.15 -0.03
C GLU A 100 10.93 5.44 1.30
N GLY A 101 11.44 4.96 2.43
CA GLY A 101 10.79 5.00 3.75
C GLY A 101 10.33 3.62 4.23
N LYS A 102 9.69 3.59 5.42
CA LYS A 102 9.11 2.37 6.03
C LYS A 102 7.58 2.34 6.02
N PHE A 103 6.93 3.35 5.41
CA PHE A 103 5.47 3.39 5.24
C PHE A 103 4.69 3.31 6.57
N TRP A 104 5.23 3.86 7.66
CA TRP A 104 4.59 3.81 8.99
C TRP A 104 3.32 4.63 9.05
N GLU A 105 3.33 5.80 8.43
CA GLU A 105 2.17 6.66 8.24
C GLU A 105 1.06 5.97 7.43
N ASP A 106 1.44 5.20 6.40
CA ASP A 106 0.50 4.45 5.57
C ASP A 106 -0.14 3.29 6.35
N PHE A 107 0.68 2.58 7.13
CA PHE A 107 0.20 1.54 8.04
C PHE A 107 -0.75 2.11 9.11
N ALA A 108 -0.41 3.26 9.69
CA ALA A 108 -1.24 3.92 10.70
C ALA A 108 -2.59 4.40 10.15
N LEU A 109 -2.66 4.82 8.88
CA LEU A 109 -3.94 5.09 8.22
C LEU A 109 -4.81 3.83 8.12
N GLY A 110 -4.21 2.67 7.80
CA GLY A 110 -4.90 1.38 7.83
C GLY A 110 -5.44 1.03 9.23
N MET A 111 -4.61 1.23 10.27
CA MET A 111 -5.04 1.04 11.67
C MET A 111 -6.20 1.96 12.04
N LEU A 112 -6.19 3.23 11.62
CA LEU A 112 -7.29 4.16 11.86
C LEU A 112 -8.60 3.68 11.21
N VAL A 113 -8.55 3.19 9.97
CA VAL A 113 -9.73 2.62 9.31
C VAL A 113 -10.25 1.42 10.07
N SER A 114 -9.38 0.50 10.49
CA SER A 114 -9.75 -0.67 11.30
C SER A 114 -10.33 -0.27 12.67
N LEU A 115 -9.77 0.76 13.31
CA LEU A 115 -10.25 1.26 14.60
C LEU A 115 -11.64 1.89 14.46
N CYS A 116 -11.88 2.69 13.41
CA CYS A 116 -13.19 3.22 13.08
C CYS A 116 -14.21 2.11 12.84
N PHE A 117 -13.82 1.05 12.11
CA PHE A 117 -14.65 -0.13 11.88
C PHE A 117 -15.01 -0.87 13.17
N ALA A 118 -14.02 -1.17 14.00
CA ALA A 118 -14.25 -1.83 15.29
C ALA A 118 -15.13 -0.99 16.22
N TYR A 119 -14.88 0.33 16.30
CA TYR A 119 -15.67 1.23 17.15
C TYR A 119 -17.13 1.35 16.69
N ALA A 120 -17.36 1.40 15.38
CA ALA A 120 -18.69 1.44 14.81
C ALA A 120 -19.53 0.18 15.09
N GLN A 121 -18.89 -0.96 15.37
CA GLN A 121 -19.56 -2.21 15.74
C GLN A 121 -19.89 -2.31 17.23
N HIS A 122 -19.50 -1.35 18.08
CA HIS A 122 -19.86 -1.39 19.49
C HIS A 122 -21.37 -1.19 19.72
N PRO A 123 -22.05 -2.07 20.49
CA PRO A 123 -23.51 -2.07 20.62
C PRO A 123 -24.12 -0.77 21.17
N GLU A 124 -23.46 -0.10 22.11
CA GLU A 124 -24.03 1.06 22.82
C GLU A 124 -23.56 2.41 22.27
N GLU A 125 -22.27 2.53 21.91
CA GLU A 125 -21.66 3.80 21.49
C GLU A 125 -21.43 3.91 19.97
N GLY A 126 -21.45 2.79 19.25
CA GLY A 126 -21.06 2.70 17.83
C GLY A 126 -22.12 3.20 16.85
N GLU A 127 -23.41 3.09 17.19
CA GLU A 127 -24.50 3.37 16.25
C GLU A 127 -24.58 4.86 15.83
N ARG A 128 -24.33 5.79 16.77
CA ARG A 128 -24.26 7.23 16.46
C ARG A 128 -23.10 7.54 15.53
N PHE A 129 -21.95 6.92 15.77
CA PHE A 129 -20.74 7.07 14.97
C PHE A 129 -20.92 6.50 13.56
N TYR A 130 -21.49 5.28 13.46
CA TYR A 130 -21.85 4.64 12.20
C TYR A 130 -22.78 5.52 11.37
N ARG A 131 -23.85 6.06 11.97
CA ARG A 131 -24.78 6.96 11.29
C ARG A 131 -24.11 8.25 10.80
N GLY A 132 -23.20 8.82 11.58
CA GLY A 132 -22.39 9.98 11.19
C GLY A 132 -21.52 9.70 9.96
N LEU A 133 -20.76 8.60 9.99
CA LEU A 133 -19.93 8.14 8.87
C LEU A 133 -20.76 7.86 7.61
N ARG A 134 -21.89 7.17 7.76
CA ARG A 134 -22.80 6.89 6.65
C ARG A 134 -23.32 8.16 5.99
N ARG A 135 -23.71 9.17 6.79
CA ARG A 135 -24.14 10.49 6.30
C ARG A 135 -23.00 11.27 5.63
N ALA A 136 -21.77 11.16 6.13
CA ALA A 136 -20.60 11.80 5.54
C ALA A 136 -20.08 11.07 4.28
N SER A 137 -20.42 9.79 4.11
CA SER A 137 -19.91 8.95 3.01
C SER A 137 -20.03 9.50 1.59
N PRO A 138 -21.13 10.16 1.14
CA PRO A 138 -21.16 10.77 -0.20
C PRO A 138 -20.08 11.83 -0.36
N PHE A 139 -19.93 12.72 0.63
CA PHE A 139 -18.89 13.74 0.63
C PHE A 139 -17.49 13.12 0.64
N LEU A 140 -17.25 12.14 1.53
CA LEU A 140 -15.97 11.43 1.60
C LEU A 140 -15.64 10.69 0.30
N SER A 141 -16.64 10.20 -0.43
CA SER A 141 -16.43 9.53 -1.73
C SER A 141 -15.92 10.48 -2.80
N VAL A 142 -16.50 11.70 -2.88
CA VAL A 142 -16.03 12.75 -3.80
C VAL A 142 -14.62 13.18 -3.40
N VAL A 143 -14.38 13.42 -2.12
CA VAL A 143 -13.05 13.77 -1.62
C VAL A 143 -12.03 12.69 -1.96
N ALA A 144 -12.33 11.41 -1.75
CA ALA A 144 -11.44 10.30 -2.05
C ALA A 144 -11.11 10.23 -3.55
N VAL A 145 -12.11 10.32 -4.43
CA VAL A 145 -11.91 10.27 -5.89
C VAL A 145 -11.12 11.47 -6.38
N VAL A 146 -11.44 12.68 -5.92
CA VAL A 146 -10.70 13.91 -6.27
C VAL A 146 -9.25 13.82 -5.80
N LEU A 147 -9.03 13.37 -4.56
CA LEU A 147 -7.68 13.24 -3.98
C LEU A 147 -6.84 12.21 -4.74
N LEU A 148 -7.41 11.03 -5.05
CA LEU A 148 -6.72 9.99 -5.82
C LEU A 148 -6.44 10.43 -7.26
N THR A 149 -7.38 11.15 -7.88
CA THR A 149 -7.19 11.71 -9.24
C THR A 149 -6.08 12.76 -9.24
N PHE A 150 -6.07 13.65 -8.25
CA PHE A 150 -5.00 14.63 -8.06
C PHE A 150 -3.64 13.95 -7.86
N CYS A 151 -3.57 12.90 -7.03
CA CYS A 151 -2.34 12.14 -6.84
C CYS A 151 -1.89 11.43 -8.12
N ALA A 152 -2.82 10.89 -8.91
CA ALA A 152 -2.49 10.26 -10.19
C ALA A 152 -1.89 11.27 -11.17
N LEU A 153 -2.46 12.48 -11.26
CA LEU A 153 -1.93 13.57 -12.09
C LEU A 153 -0.57 14.06 -11.59
N TRP A 154 -0.39 14.20 -10.26
CA TRP A 154 0.88 14.57 -9.67
C TRP A 154 1.96 13.51 -9.95
N ASN A 155 1.65 12.23 -9.74
CA ASN A 155 2.57 11.12 -10.06
C ASN A 155 2.93 11.07 -11.54
N PHE A 156 1.93 11.26 -12.42
CA PHE A 156 2.15 11.33 -13.86
C PHE A 156 3.08 12.49 -14.21
N ARG A 157 2.90 13.66 -13.60
CA ARG A 157 3.76 14.82 -13.81
C ARG A 157 5.19 14.61 -13.31
N VAL A 158 5.37 13.94 -12.18
CA VAL A 158 6.70 13.59 -11.64
C VAL A 158 7.43 12.64 -12.59
N SER A 159 6.69 11.70 -13.18
CA SER A 159 7.22 10.70 -14.11
C SER A 159 7.48 11.25 -15.51
N TYR A 160 6.64 12.17 -15.97
CA TYR A 160 6.66 12.71 -17.34
C TYR A 160 6.55 14.24 -17.33
N PRO A 161 7.57 14.98 -17.78
CA PRO A 161 7.53 16.43 -17.87
C PRO A 161 6.65 16.87 -19.04
N VAL A 162 5.34 16.97 -18.82
CA VAL A 162 4.36 17.42 -19.80
C VAL A 162 3.96 18.89 -19.58
N ALA A 163 3.85 19.66 -20.66
CA ALA A 163 3.53 21.10 -20.62
C ALA A 163 2.14 21.38 -20.01
N THR A 164 1.16 20.51 -20.27
CA THR A 164 -0.23 20.66 -19.77
C THR A 164 -0.33 20.64 -18.26
N LEU A 165 0.64 20.05 -17.56
CA LEU A 165 0.68 19.97 -16.09
C LEU A 165 1.77 20.88 -15.49
N GLN A 166 2.22 21.91 -16.21
CA GLN A 166 3.30 22.79 -15.75
C GLN A 166 2.96 23.49 -14.41
N TYR A 167 1.69 23.79 -14.15
CA TYR A 167 1.24 24.36 -12.87
C TYR A 167 1.54 23.47 -11.65
N MET A 168 1.78 22.17 -11.85
CA MET A 168 2.20 21.23 -10.79
C MET A 168 3.71 21.20 -10.54
N VAL A 169 4.55 21.99 -11.27
CA VAL A 169 6.01 22.07 -11.02
C VAL A 169 6.32 22.30 -9.54
N PRO A 170 5.67 23.27 -8.85
CA PRO A 170 6.00 23.58 -7.45
C PRO A 170 5.75 22.42 -6.49
N LEU A 171 4.93 21.44 -6.89
CA LEU A 171 4.61 20.25 -6.09
C LEU A 171 5.64 19.14 -6.24
N VAL A 172 6.38 19.06 -7.35
CA VAL A 172 7.35 17.99 -7.64
C VAL A 172 8.36 17.77 -6.49
N PRO A 173 8.94 18.80 -5.84
CA PRO A 173 9.89 18.60 -4.73
C PRO A 173 9.29 17.90 -3.50
N PHE A 174 7.96 17.89 -3.34
CA PHE A 174 7.28 17.24 -2.22
C PHE A 174 6.94 15.78 -2.50
N ALA A 175 6.95 15.35 -3.76
CA ALA A 175 6.52 14.01 -4.15
C ALA A 175 7.26 12.87 -3.41
N PRO A 176 8.59 12.92 -3.20
CA PRO A 176 9.32 11.80 -2.59
C PRO A 176 8.90 11.45 -1.15
N TRP A 177 8.30 12.39 -0.42
CA TRP A 177 7.95 12.17 0.99
C TRP A 177 6.45 12.32 1.28
N LEU A 178 5.71 13.03 0.44
CA LEU A 178 4.30 13.37 0.70
C LEU A 178 3.31 12.62 -0.21
N LEU A 179 3.69 12.31 -1.45
CA LEU A 179 2.75 11.76 -2.44
C LEU A 179 2.19 10.39 -2.01
N SER A 180 3.05 9.49 -1.52
CA SER A 180 2.62 8.16 -1.05
C SER A 180 1.62 8.25 0.09
N PHE A 181 1.85 9.15 1.05
CA PHE A 181 0.96 9.37 2.18
C PHE A 181 -0.42 9.88 1.72
N ILE A 182 -0.46 10.83 0.79
CA ILE A 182 -1.74 11.35 0.26
C ILE A 182 -2.47 10.26 -0.53
N VAL A 183 -1.75 9.42 -1.28
CA VAL A 183 -2.33 8.25 -1.96
C VAL A 183 -2.95 7.29 -0.94
N SER A 184 -2.22 6.94 0.11
CA SER A 184 -2.71 6.07 1.19
C SER A 184 -3.91 6.67 1.92
N LEU A 185 -3.92 7.99 2.12
CA LEU A 185 -5.06 8.71 2.69
C LEU A 185 -6.28 8.60 1.76
N GLY A 186 -6.10 8.81 0.45
CA GLY A 186 -7.15 8.64 -0.55
C GLY A 186 -7.74 7.22 -0.55
N TRP A 187 -6.90 6.20 -0.50
CA TRP A 187 -7.34 4.80 -0.39
C TRP A 187 -8.03 4.51 0.94
N SER A 188 -7.56 5.08 2.05
CA SER A 188 -8.17 4.92 3.38
C SER A 188 -9.56 5.54 3.45
N LEU A 189 -9.74 6.72 2.85
CA LEU A 189 -11.05 7.35 2.69
C LEU A 189 -11.97 6.51 1.81
N LEU A 190 -11.45 5.95 0.72
CA LEU A 190 -12.21 5.07 -0.16
C LEU A 190 -12.66 3.79 0.58
N LEU A 191 -11.79 3.19 1.40
CA LEU A 191 -12.13 2.04 2.23
C LEU A 191 -13.22 2.38 3.26
N LEU A 192 -13.14 3.54 3.93
CA LEU A 192 -14.21 3.99 4.84
C LEU A 192 -15.55 4.14 4.10
N VAL A 193 -15.54 4.69 2.89
CA VAL A 193 -16.75 4.80 2.07
C VAL A 193 -17.30 3.43 1.68
N LEU A 194 -16.45 2.45 1.36
CA LEU A 194 -16.89 1.09 1.05
C LEU A 194 -17.46 0.35 2.27
N LEU A 195 -16.93 0.61 3.47
CA LEU A 195 -17.39 -0.01 4.72
C LEU A 195 -18.69 0.59 5.26
N PHE A 196 -18.86 1.91 5.13
CA PHE A 196 -19.95 2.65 5.80
C PHE A 196 -20.93 3.34 4.86
N GLY A 197 -20.61 3.41 3.56
CA GLY A 197 -21.21 4.34 2.62
C GLY A 197 -22.13 3.78 1.57
N ASN A 198 -22.25 4.54 0.48
CA ASN A 198 -23.34 4.47 -0.49
C ASN A 198 -23.24 3.30 -1.48
N ALA A 199 -24.41 2.82 -1.92
CA ALA A 199 -24.57 1.68 -2.83
C ALA A 199 -23.82 1.79 -4.19
N PRO A 200 -23.68 2.94 -4.87
CA PRO A 200 -23.13 2.96 -6.23
C PRO A 200 -21.65 2.58 -6.30
N LEU A 201 -20.82 3.16 -5.43
CA LEU A 201 -19.38 2.86 -5.39
C LEU A 201 -19.17 1.41 -4.96
N ARG A 202 -19.89 0.98 -3.94
CA ARG A 202 -19.88 -0.40 -3.46
C ARG A 202 -20.29 -1.38 -4.57
N MET A 203 -21.31 -1.07 -5.36
CA MET A 203 -21.76 -1.90 -6.48
C MET A 203 -20.69 -2.08 -7.55
N ALA A 204 -19.93 -1.02 -7.86
CA ALA A 204 -18.79 -1.11 -8.78
C ALA A 204 -17.69 -2.05 -8.24
N PHE A 205 -17.35 -1.93 -6.94
CA PHE A 205 -16.34 -2.78 -6.30
C PHE A 205 -16.81 -4.22 -6.03
N GLU A 206 -18.12 -4.45 -5.90
CA GLU A 206 -18.73 -5.78 -5.75
C GLU A 206 -19.01 -6.48 -7.10
N TRP A 207 -18.68 -5.82 -8.22
CA TRP A 207 -18.83 -6.41 -9.54
C TRP A 207 -18.03 -7.70 -9.67
N ARG A 208 -18.68 -8.76 -10.16
CA ARG A 208 -18.13 -10.13 -10.16
C ARG A 208 -16.74 -10.24 -10.82
N PRO A 209 -16.47 -9.61 -11.98
CA PRO A 209 -15.15 -9.65 -12.60
C PRO A 209 -14.08 -8.99 -11.73
N LEU A 210 -14.40 -7.85 -11.11
CA LEU A 210 -13.46 -7.13 -10.26
C LEU A 210 -13.14 -7.91 -8.97
N ARG A 211 -14.14 -8.58 -8.38
CA ARG A 211 -13.92 -9.49 -7.25
C ARG A 211 -13.09 -10.72 -7.64
N ALA A 212 -13.33 -11.28 -8.83
CA ALA A 212 -12.54 -12.40 -9.35
C ALA A 212 -11.07 -11.97 -9.56
N LEU A 213 -10.85 -10.79 -10.14
CA LEU A 213 -9.52 -10.21 -10.29
C LEU A 213 -8.85 -9.96 -8.94
N GLY A 214 -9.60 -9.46 -7.95
CA GLY A 214 -9.13 -9.29 -6.58
C GLY A 214 -8.72 -10.61 -5.92
N THR A 215 -9.38 -11.72 -6.25
CA THR A 215 -9.07 -13.06 -5.72
C THR A 215 -7.71 -13.56 -6.22
N ILE A 216 -7.35 -13.26 -7.48
CA ILE A 216 -6.06 -13.64 -8.09
C ILE A 216 -5.01 -12.53 -8.02
N SER A 217 -5.30 -11.44 -7.29
CA SER A 217 -4.49 -10.21 -7.31
C SER A 217 -3.04 -10.43 -6.89
N TYR A 218 -2.79 -11.36 -5.95
CA TYR A 218 -1.45 -11.73 -5.53
C TYR A 218 -0.66 -12.39 -6.67
N GLY A 219 -1.25 -13.36 -7.38
CA GLY A 219 -0.64 -13.98 -8.55
C GLY A 219 -0.35 -12.97 -9.66
N VAL A 220 -1.29 -12.05 -9.92
CA VAL A 220 -1.09 -10.96 -10.89
C VAL A 220 0.07 -10.06 -10.46
N TYR A 221 0.12 -9.64 -9.19
CA TYR A 221 1.21 -8.85 -8.65
C TYR A 221 2.56 -9.57 -8.79
N LEU A 222 2.62 -10.87 -8.52
CA LEU A 222 3.86 -11.63 -8.59
C LEU A 222 4.38 -11.79 -10.03
N TRP A 223 3.48 -12.09 -10.97
CA TRP A 223 3.86 -12.51 -12.32
C TRP A 223 3.82 -11.40 -13.37
N HIS A 224 3.11 -10.29 -13.13
CA HIS A 224 2.98 -9.25 -14.16
C HIS A 224 4.34 -8.69 -14.61
N PHE A 225 5.21 -8.32 -13.67
CA PHE A 225 6.50 -7.70 -13.98
C PHE A 225 7.45 -8.61 -14.79
N PRO A 226 7.76 -9.85 -14.36
CA PRO A 226 8.65 -10.73 -15.13
C PRO A 226 8.06 -11.08 -16.50
N LEU A 227 6.76 -11.35 -16.58
CA LEU A 227 6.10 -11.68 -17.86
C LEU A 227 6.06 -10.50 -18.82
N LEU A 228 5.79 -9.28 -18.34
CA LEU A 228 5.86 -8.07 -19.16
C LEU A 228 7.28 -7.78 -19.63
N THR A 229 8.29 -8.09 -18.81
CA THR A 229 9.70 -7.93 -19.19
C THR A 229 10.11 -8.91 -20.29
N ILE A 230 9.69 -10.17 -20.16
CA ILE A 230 9.86 -11.20 -21.19
C ILE A 230 9.15 -10.78 -22.48
N PHE A 231 7.90 -10.31 -22.37
CA PHE A 231 7.14 -9.82 -23.51
C PHE A 231 7.87 -8.67 -24.21
N LYS A 232 8.28 -7.64 -23.46
CA LYS A 232 9.00 -6.47 -23.99
C LYS A 232 10.29 -6.86 -24.71
N LYS A 233 11.04 -7.83 -24.18
CA LYS A 233 12.35 -8.22 -24.72
C LYS A 233 12.25 -9.17 -25.91
N TYR A 234 11.36 -10.16 -25.84
CA TYR A 234 11.37 -11.27 -26.79
C TYR A 234 10.17 -11.30 -27.73
N VAL A 235 9.01 -10.74 -27.37
CA VAL A 235 7.79 -10.87 -28.17
C VAL A 235 7.45 -9.55 -28.86
N PHE A 236 7.49 -8.44 -28.10
CA PHE A 236 7.15 -7.11 -28.58
C PHE A 236 7.93 -6.67 -29.84
N PRO A 237 9.25 -6.91 -29.97
CA PRO A 237 10.01 -6.50 -31.15
C PRO A 237 9.54 -7.16 -32.46
N HIS A 238 8.94 -8.35 -32.40
CA HIS A 238 8.46 -9.07 -33.58
C HIS A 238 7.26 -8.42 -34.24
N PHE A 239 6.52 -7.56 -33.52
CA PHE A 239 5.41 -6.82 -34.10
C PHE A 239 5.87 -5.62 -34.94
N GLY A 240 7.12 -5.16 -34.78
CA GLY A 240 7.65 -4.01 -35.53
C GLY A 240 6.86 -2.71 -35.32
N VAL A 241 6.08 -2.61 -34.24
CA VAL A 241 5.16 -1.50 -34.00
C VAL A 241 5.90 -0.29 -33.43
N THR A 242 5.81 0.84 -34.13
CA THR A 242 6.31 2.14 -33.67
C THR A 242 5.21 3.04 -33.10
N ASN A 243 3.94 2.73 -33.38
CA ASN A 243 2.80 3.50 -32.88
C ASN A 243 2.57 3.27 -31.38
N THR A 244 2.55 4.35 -30.60
CA THR A 244 2.39 4.32 -29.15
C THR A 244 1.07 3.70 -28.69
N MET A 245 -0.05 4.04 -29.34
CA MET A 245 -1.37 3.52 -28.97
C MET A 245 -1.45 2.01 -29.22
N LEU A 246 -0.97 1.56 -30.39
CA LEU A 246 -0.93 0.14 -30.70
C LEU A 246 0.01 -0.62 -29.75
N SER A 247 1.12 0.00 -29.36
CA SER A 247 2.02 -0.55 -28.33
C SER A 247 1.27 -0.79 -27.02
N TYR A 248 0.53 0.19 -26.51
CA TYR A 248 -0.27 0.05 -25.30
C TYR A 248 -1.34 -1.03 -25.42
N LEU A 249 -2.03 -1.11 -26.56
CA LEU A 249 -3.03 -2.16 -26.82
C LEU A 249 -2.40 -3.56 -26.77
N LEU A 250 -1.20 -3.73 -27.32
CA LEU A 250 -0.47 -5.00 -27.26
C LEU A 250 -0.07 -5.36 -25.83
N TYR A 251 0.38 -4.41 -25.02
CA TYR A 251 0.68 -4.65 -23.60
C TYR A 251 -0.57 -5.05 -22.78
N TRP A 252 -1.68 -4.34 -22.96
CA TRP A 252 -2.95 -4.67 -22.29
C TRP A 252 -3.52 -6.00 -22.79
N GLY A 253 -3.39 -6.29 -24.09
CA GLY A 253 -3.75 -7.58 -24.67
C GLY A 253 -2.92 -8.71 -24.07
N PHE A 254 -1.61 -8.55 -23.97
CA PHE A 254 -0.72 -9.53 -23.32
C PHE A 254 -1.07 -9.73 -21.84
N PHE A 255 -1.35 -8.64 -21.11
CA PHE A 255 -1.80 -8.71 -19.72
C PHE A 255 -3.09 -9.53 -19.58
N ALA A 256 -4.10 -9.22 -20.39
CA ALA A 256 -5.40 -9.89 -20.32
C ALA A 256 -5.36 -11.35 -20.80
N LEU A 257 -4.59 -11.65 -21.85
CA LEU A 257 -4.58 -12.96 -22.51
C LEU A 257 -3.56 -13.94 -21.94
N LEU A 258 -2.50 -13.45 -21.27
CA LEU A 258 -1.47 -14.32 -20.72
C LEU A 258 -1.29 -14.16 -19.21
N ILE A 259 -1.17 -12.93 -18.71
CA ILE A 259 -0.87 -12.71 -17.27
C ILE A 259 -2.07 -13.11 -16.40
N VAL A 260 -3.28 -12.71 -16.77
CA VAL A 260 -4.50 -13.06 -16.01
C VAL A 260 -4.75 -14.58 -16.03
N PRO A 261 -4.73 -15.29 -17.18
CA PRO A 261 -4.86 -16.75 -17.20
C PRO A 261 -3.73 -17.46 -16.44
N TRP A 262 -2.48 -17.02 -16.60
CA TRP A 262 -1.35 -17.59 -15.86
C TRP A 262 -1.53 -17.45 -14.35
N SER A 263 -1.90 -16.26 -13.89
CA SER A 263 -2.16 -15.99 -12.47
C SER A 263 -3.34 -16.83 -11.94
N THR A 264 -4.36 -17.04 -12.78
CA THR A 264 -5.50 -17.90 -12.44
C THR A 264 -5.08 -19.37 -12.32
N LEU A 265 -4.23 -19.87 -13.23
CA LEU A 265 -3.70 -21.23 -13.17
C LEU A 265 -2.87 -21.44 -11.91
N VAL A 266 -1.97 -20.52 -11.59
CA VAL A 266 -1.17 -20.56 -10.36
C VAL A 266 -2.07 -20.54 -9.12
N TYR A 267 -3.08 -19.67 -9.09
CA TYR A 267 -4.05 -19.63 -8.01
C TYR A 267 -4.80 -20.95 -7.83
N LEU A 268 -5.27 -21.56 -8.92
CA LEU A 268 -6.06 -22.80 -8.87
C LEU A 268 -5.21 -24.02 -8.50
N LEU A 269 -3.98 -24.11 -9.01
CA LEU A 269 -3.09 -25.26 -8.82
C LEU A 269 -2.27 -25.19 -7.54
N ILE A 270 -1.93 -24.00 -7.06
CA ILE A 270 -1.05 -23.81 -5.90
C ILE A 270 -1.79 -23.13 -4.76
N GLU A 271 -2.28 -21.90 -4.92
CA GLU A 271 -2.80 -21.15 -3.77
C GLU A 271 -4.06 -21.79 -3.15
N ARG A 272 -5.02 -22.19 -3.99
CA ARG A 272 -6.31 -22.72 -3.55
C ARG A 272 -6.21 -24.05 -2.77
N PRO A 273 -5.40 -25.05 -3.20
CA PRO A 273 -5.16 -26.26 -2.41
C PRO A 273 -4.59 -25.98 -1.02
N PHE A 274 -3.58 -25.12 -0.91
CA PHE A 274 -2.93 -24.81 0.37
C PHE A 274 -3.86 -24.06 1.33
N ILE A 275 -4.66 -23.11 0.82
CA ILE A 275 -5.69 -22.44 1.63
C ILE A 275 -6.70 -23.45 2.19
N ARG A 276 -7.16 -24.40 1.36
CA ARG A 276 -8.09 -25.45 1.79
C ARG A 276 -7.49 -26.37 2.85
N MET A 277 -6.22 -26.75 2.71
CA MET A 277 -5.52 -27.57 3.71
C MET A 277 -5.44 -26.85 5.06
N LYS A 278 -5.13 -25.55 5.08
CA LYS A 278 -5.08 -24.75 6.31
C LYS A 278 -6.47 -24.64 6.97
N GLN A 279 -7.52 -24.42 6.18
CA GLN A 279 -8.90 -24.33 6.70
C GLN A 279 -9.37 -25.66 7.29
N ARG A 280 -9.00 -26.79 6.69
CA ARG A 280 -9.33 -28.12 7.20
C ARG A 280 -8.67 -28.39 8.56
N ARG A 281 -7.35 -28.15 8.68
CA ARG A 281 -6.62 -28.32 9.95
C ARG A 281 -7.21 -27.47 11.07
N ARG A 282 -7.52 -26.19 10.80
CA ARG A 282 -8.15 -25.30 11.80
C ARG A 282 -9.52 -25.81 12.28
N ARG A 283 -10.31 -26.47 11.41
CA ARG A 283 -11.59 -27.07 11.81
C ARG A 283 -11.39 -28.32 12.67
N GLU A 284 -10.39 -29.13 12.36
CA GLU A 284 -10.02 -30.31 13.14
C GLU A 284 -9.54 -29.89 14.56
N ASP A 285 -8.69 -28.87 14.67
CA ASP A 285 -8.21 -28.35 15.98
C ASP A 285 -9.36 -27.84 16.88
N ILE A 286 -10.34 -27.12 16.30
CA ILE A 286 -11.52 -26.61 17.04
C ILE A 286 -12.45 -27.76 17.44
N GLY A 287 -12.57 -28.80 16.60
CA GLY A 287 -13.40 -29.97 16.89
C GLY A 287 -12.83 -30.91 17.95
N THR A 288 -11.51 -30.88 18.19
CA THR A 288 -10.86 -31.64 19.27
C THR A 288 -10.82 -30.94 20.63
N GLN A 289 -11.25 -29.67 20.71
CA GLN A 289 -11.27 -28.87 21.96
C GLN A 289 -12.69 -28.67 22.54
N GLY A 290 -13.72 -29.27 21.93
CA GLY A 290 -15.10 -29.28 22.43
C GLY A 290 -15.53 -30.68 22.84
#